data_AF-A0AAV2YKL6-F1
#
_entry.id   AF-A0AAV2YKL6-F1
#
_cell.length_a   1.000
_cell.length_b   1.000
_cell.length_c   1.000
_cell.angle_alpha   90.00
_cell.angle_beta   90.00
_cell.angle_gamma   90.00
#
_symmetry.space_group_name_H-M   'P 1'
#
loop_
_entity.id
_entity.type
_entity.pdbx_description
1 polymer ?
#
loop_
_entity_poly.entity_id
_entity_poly.type
_entity_poly.pdbx_seq_one_letter_code
_entity_poly.pdbx_strand_id
1 'polypeptide(L)'
;MGLASFLAQPTAMSQVLIIAFTCFCCPGLFNALTSVASGIADPTIAYNGTSILYGLFSVFGLVAGGLVNVLGPKYTLFIGTWGYVLYAASLLVMEHNKTVVLDPSDPDKSTTTYGSGARTFYYLACGLLGMAAGLLWTAQGQMCMAYPTKETKGLYFSVFWIIF
;
A
#
# COMPACT_ATOMS: atom_id res chain seq x y z
N MET A 1 -16.31 -26.64 14.37
CA MET A 1 -15.98 -26.20 12.99
C MET A 1 -14.46 -26.07 12.92
N GLY A 2 -13.77 -27.01 12.27
CA GLY A 2 -12.31 -27.08 12.31
C GLY A 2 -11.66 -26.00 11.44
N LEU A 3 -10.45 -25.56 11.80
CA LEU A 3 -9.66 -24.56 11.06
C LEU A 3 -9.54 -24.91 9.55
N ALA A 4 -9.40 -26.20 9.23
CA ALA A 4 -9.36 -26.69 7.86
C ALA A 4 -10.69 -26.51 7.10
N SER A 5 -11.84 -26.64 7.77
CA SER A 5 -13.17 -26.40 7.15
C SER A 5 -13.48 -24.90 6.96
N PHE A 6 -12.97 -24.06 7.88
CA PHE A 6 -13.07 -22.61 7.78
C PHE A 6 -12.27 -22.06 6.59
N LEU A 7 -11.08 -22.62 6.34
CA LEU A 7 -10.25 -22.28 5.19
C LEU A 7 -10.80 -22.83 3.86
N ALA A 8 -11.52 -23.96 3.89
CA ALA A 8 -12.08 -24.59 2.70
C ALA A 8 -13.38 -23.92 2.19
N GLN A 9 -14.22 -23.38 3.08
CA GLN A 9 -15.48 -22.68 2.73
C GLN A 9 -15.70 -21.44 3.60
N PRO A 10 -14.90 -20.37 3.43
CA PRO A 10 -15.05 -19.17 4.24
C PRO A 10 -16.36 -18.46 3.89
N THR A 11 -17.17 -18.19 4.92
CA THR A 11 -18.40 -17.39 4.78
C THR A 11 -18.06 -16.00 4.24
N ALA A 12 -19.01 -15.35 3.57
CA ALA A 12 -18.83 -14.03 2.98
C ALA A 12 -18.27 -13.00 3.99
N MET A 13 -18.71 -13.06 5.25
CA MET A 13 -18.17 -12.24 6.35
C MET A 13 -16.71 -12.57 6.69
N SER A 14 -16.36 -13.85 6.79
CA SER A 14 -14.97 -14.26 7.05
C SER A 14 -14.02 -13.74 5.97
N GLN A 15 -14.45 -13.76 4.70
CA GLN A 15 -13.63 -13.24 3.60
C GLN A 15 -13.43 -11.72 3.70
N VAL A 16 -14.48 -10.97 4.04
CA VAL A 16 -14.38 -9.52 4.25
C VAL A 16 -13.44 -9.19 5.41
N LEU A 17 -13.51 -9.94 6.52
CA LEU A 17 -12.61 -9.73 7.66
C LEU A 17 -11.14 -9.98 7.29
N ILE A 18 -10.84 -11.03 6.51
CA ILE A 18 -9.48 -11.32 6.04
C ILE A 18 -8.95 -10.19 5.15
N ILE A 19 -9.78 -9.69 4.23
CA ILE A 19 -9.39 -8.59 3.33
C ILE A 19 -9.20 -7.31 4.12
N ALA A 20 -10.10 -6.99 5.06
CA ALA A 20 -10.01 -5.81 5.90
C ALA A 20 -8.72 -5.80 6.71
N PHE A 21 -8.37 -6.92 7.35
CA PHE A 21 -7.12 -7.05 8.09
C PHE A 21 -5.89 -6.95 7.17
N THR A 22 -5.95 -7.51 5.97
CA THR A 22 -4.87 -7.37 4.97
C THR A 22 -4.68 -5.90 4.56
N CYS A 23 -5.78 -5.18 4.32
CA CYS A 23 -5.75 -3.76 3.98
C CYS A 23 -5.27 -2.90 5.15
N PHE A 24 -5.64 -3.23 6.38
CA PHE A 24 -5.12 -2.61 7.60
C PHE A 24 -3.59 -2.77 7.69
N CYS A 25 -3.07 -3.98 7.46
CA CYS A 25 -1.64 -4.24 7.55
C CYS A 25 -0.82 -3.66 6.38
N CYS A 26 -1.38 -3.55 5.17
CA CYS A 26 -0.64 -3.04 4.00
C CYS A 26 -0.89 -1.53 3.78
N PRO A 27 -2.02 -1.09 3.19
CA PRO A 27 -2.30 0.35 3.08
C PRO A 27 -2.46 1.09 4.42
N GLY A 28 -2.91 0.47 5.50
CA GLY A 28 -2.93 1.12 6.82
C GLY A 28 -1.51 1.41 7.35
N LEU A 29 -0.57 0.47 7.15
CA LEU A 29 0.85 0.71 7.43
C LEU A 29 1.42 1.83 6.55
N PHE A 30 1.07 1.89 5.27
CA PHE A 30 1.49 2.99 4.39
C PHE A 30 1.05 4.35 4.95
N ASN A 31 -0.20 4.50 5.37
CA ASN A 31 -0.71 5.73 5.97
C ASN A 31 0.05 6.11 7.25
N ALA A 32 0.40 5.12 8.08
CA ALA A 32 1.20 5.35 9.29
C ALA A 32 2.64 5.79 8.95
N LEU A 33 3.29 5.12 8.00
CA LEU A 33 4.66 5.41 7.57
C LEU A 33 4.81 6.82 6.97
N THR A 34 3.83 7.26 6.19
CA THR A 34 3.81 8.62 5.62
C THR A 34 3.55 9.68 6.69
N SER A 35 2.82 9.35 7.76
CA SER A 35 2.48 10.30 8.84
C SER A 35 3.65 10.56 9.80
N VAL A 36 4.54 9.58 9.99
CA VAL A 36 5.71 9.67 10.90
C VAL A 36 6.98 10.18 10.19
N ALA A 37 6.90 10.55 8.90
CA ALA A 37 8.07 10.93 8.09
C ALA A 37 9.18 9.85 8.10
N SER A 38 8.78 8.58 7.97
CA SER A 38 9.71 7.46 8.06
C SER A 38 10.75 7.46 6.93
N GLY A 39 12.03 7.45 7.30
CA GLY A 39 13.18 7.28 6.38
C GLY A 39 13.54 8.47 5.47
N ILE A 40 12.66 9.48 5.33
CA ILE A 40 12.86 10.62 4.40
C ILE A 40 12.56 11.93 5.11
N ALA A 41 13.61 12.72 5.34
CA ALA A 41 13.56 14.05 5.95
C ALA A 41 13.47 15.17 4.91
N ASP A 42 13.92 14.91 3.66
CA ASP A 42 13.82 15.89 2.57
C ASP A 42 12.40 15.85 1.97
N PRO A 43 11.60 16.93 2.12
CA PRO A 43 10.24 16.97 1.61
C PRO A 43 10.18 16.87 0.08
N THR A 44 11.20 17.32 -0.63
CA THR A 44 11.23 17.28 -2.11
C THR A 44 11.24 15.84 -2.61
N ILE A 45 12.05 14.99 -1.97
CA ILE A 45 12.13 13.56 -2.31
C ILE A 45 10.80 12.87 -2.01
N ALA A 46 10.20 13.17 -0.85
CA ALA A 46 8.91 12.60 -0.45
C ALA A 46 7.77 13.00 -1.41
N TYR A 47 7.70 14.27 -1.81
CA TYR A 47 6.68 14.74 -2.77
C TYR A 47 6.88 14.14 -4.16
N ASN A 48 8.11 14.02 -4.64
CA ASN A 48 8.42 13.36 -5.91
C ASN A 48 8.04 11.86 -5.89
N GLY A 49 8.32 11.16 -4.80
CA GLY A 49 7.90 9.76 -4.65
C GLY A 49 6.38 9.61 -4.66
N THR A 50 5.70 10.50 -3.94
CA THR A 50 4.23 10.51 -3.83
C THR A 50 3.56 10.84 -5.17
N SER A 51 4.12 11.78 -5.95
CA SER A 51 3.60 12.10 -7.29
C SER A 51 3.75 10.93 -8.27
N ILE A 52 4.88 10.21 -8.23
CA ILE A 52 5.08 8.98 -9.03
C ILE A 52 4.05 7.92 -8.65
N LEU A 53 3.87 7.68 -7.34
CA LEU A 53 2.93 6.69 -6.81
C LEU A 53 1.50 6.97 -7.30
N TYR A 54 1.00 8.19 -7.08
CA TYR A 54 -0.36 8.54 -7.48
C TYR A 54 -0.53 8.65 -8.99
N GLY A 55 0.52 9.09 -9.70
CA GLY A 55 0.55 9.11 -11.16
C GLY A 55 0.35 7.71 -11.75
N LEU A 56 1.13 6.72 -11.28
CA LEU A 56 0.96 5.34 -11.73
C LEU A 56 -0.31 4.68 -11.19
N PHE A 57 -0.74 5.01 -9.98
CA PHE A 57 -2.01 4.52 -9.44
C PHE A 57 -3.20 4.95 -10.30
N SER A 58 -3.22 6.20 -10.77
CA SER A 58 -4.26 6.69 -11.68
C SER A 58 -4.29 5.89 -12.99
N VAL A 59 -3.12 5.68 -13.63
CA VAL A 59 -3.02 4.93 -14.88
C VAL A 59 -3.41 3.46 -14.70
N PHE A 60 -2.86 2.81 -13.67
CA PHE A 60 -3.14 1.40 -13.41
C PHE A 60 -4.56 1.16 -12.90
N GLY A 61 -5.18 2.12 -12.22
CA GLY A 61 -6.59 2.04 -11.84
C GLY A 61 -7.52 1.87 -13.04
N LEU A 62 -7.20 2.48 -14.19
CA LEU A 62 -8.00 2.35 -15.42
C LEU A 62 -7.91 0.94 -16.03
N VAL A 63 -6.74 0.31 -15.99
CA VAL A 63 -6.51 -1.03 -16.56
C VAL A 63 -6.74 -2.17 -15.55
N ALA A 64 -6.72 -1.88 -14.26
CA ALA A 64 -6.85 -2.86 -13.19
C ALA A 64 -8.16 -3.65 -13.27
N GLY A 65 -9.27 -3.02 -13.67
CA GLY A 65 -10.56 -3.70 -13.82
C GLY A 65 -10.50 -4.88 -14.80
N GLY A 66 -9.83 -4.69 -15.94
CA GLY A 66 -9.60 -5.76 -16.91
C GLY A 66 -8.71 -6.87 -16.35
N LEU A 67 -7.63 -6.50 -15.68
CA LEU A 67 -6.67 -7.44 -15.08
C LEU A 67 -7.31 -8.30 -13.98
N VAL A 68 -8.11 -7.69 -13.10
CA VAL A 68 -8.80 -8.43 -12.02
C VAL A 68 -9.82 -9.41 -12.60
N ASN A 69 -10.52 -9.05 -13.68
CA ASN A 69 -11.48 -9.96 -14.33
C ASN A 69 -10.80 -11.20 -14.95
N VAL A 70 -9.57 -11.08 -15.43
CA VAL A 70 -8.82 -12.20 -16.05
C VAL A 70 -8.11 -13.05 -14.99
N LEU A 71 -7.41 -12.41 -14.05
CA LEU A 71 -6.58 -13.10 -13.03
C LEU A 71 -7.38 -13.56 -11.83
N GLY A 72 -8.51 -12.93 -11.56
CA GLY A 72 -9.33 -13.15 -10.37
C GLY A 72 -8.83 -12.35 -9.16
N PRO A 73 -9.76 -11.90 -8.28
CA PRO A 73 -9.47 -10.94 -7.22
C PRO A 73 -8.50 -11.45 -6.16
N LYS A 74 -8.46 -12.76 -5.91
CA LYS A 74 -7.55 -13.37 -4.92
C LYS A 74 -6.08 -13.21 -5.31
N TYR A 75 -5.75 -13.55 -6.56
CA TYR A 75 -4.37 -13.43 -7.06
C TYR A 75 -3.97 -11.98 -7.26
N THR A 76 -4.91 -11.14 -7.74
CA THR A 76 -4.65 -9.71 -7.89
C THR A 76 -4.37 -9.02 -6.55
N LEU A 77 -5.09 -9.38 -5.48
CA LEU A 77 -4.79 -8.93 -4.12
C LEU A 77 -3.39 -9.35 -3.66
N PHE A 78 -3.04 -10.63 -3.86
CA PHE A 78 -1.73 -11.14 -3.48
C PHE A 78 -0.57 -10.43 -4.20
N ILE A 79 -0.74 -10.11 -5.49
CA ILE A 79 0.25 -9.33 -6.24
C ILE A 79 0.28 -7.88 -5.73
N GLY A 80 -0.89 -7.32 -5.40
CA GLY A 80 -1.04 -5.96 -4.89
C GLY A 80 -0.35 -5.71 -3.55
N THR A 81 -0.24 -6.71 -2.67
CA THR A 81 0.39 -6.53 -1.35
C THR A 81 1.91 -6.39 -1.43
N TRP A 82 2.57 -6.98 -2.43
CA TRP A 82 4.03 -6.90 -2.58
C TRP A 82 4.54 -5.47 -2.79
N GLY A 83 3.75 -4.60 -3.43
CA GLY A 83 4.12 -3.18 -3.60
C GLY A 83 4.30 -2.47 -2.26
N TYR A 84 3.49 -2.80 -1.26
CA TYR A 84 3.58 -2.21 0.09
C TYR A 84 4.82 -2.71 0.84
N VAL A 85 5.19 -3.97 0.67
CA VAL A 85 6.41 -4.55 1.25
C VAL A 85 7.65 -3.86 0.67
N LEU A 86 7.72 -3.70 -0.65
CA LEU A 86 8.84 -3.02 -1.31
C LEU A 86 8.95 -1.55 -0.90
N TYR A 87 7.81 -0.86 -0.75
CA TYR A 87 7.79 0.51 -0.26
C TYR A 87 8.37 0.62 1.15
N ALA A 88 7.90 -0.20 2.11
CA ALA A 88 8.43 -0.20 3.46
C ALA A 88 9.94 -0.52 3.50
N ALA A 89 10.38 -1.50 2.71
CA ALA A 89 11.81 -1.83 2.58
C ALA A 89 12.62 -0.66 2.01
N SER A 90 12.07 0.08 1.04
CA SER A 90 12.76 1.25 0.47
C SER A 90 12.97 2.38 1.47
N LEU A 91 12.02 2.59 2.38
CA LEU A 91 12.16 3.57 3.47
C LEU A 91 13.24 3.18 4.47
N LEU A 92 13.35 1.88 4.80
CA LEU A 92 14.44 1.36 5.64
C LEU A 92 15.81 1.55 4.97
N VAL A 93 15.91 1.30 3.66
CA VAL A 93 17.14 1.53 2.90
C VAL A 93 17.49 3.02 2.85
N MET A 94 16.50 3.90 2.69
CA MET A 94 16.69 5.35 2.74
C MET A 94 17.22 5.81 4.10
N GLU A 95 16.68 5.28 5.21
CA GLU A 95 17.15 5.60 6.56
C GLU A 95 18.59 5.11 6.79
N HIS A 96 18.93 3.90 6.33
CA HIS A 96 20.27 3.35 6.51
C HIS A 96 21.34 4.09 5.69
N ASN A 97 20.97 4.68 4.55
CA ASN A 97 21.87 5.43 3.67
C ASN A 97 21.75 6.95 3.84
N LYS A 98 21.30 7.38 5.02
CA LYS A 98 21.13 8.80 5.38
C LYS A 98 22.44 9.37 5.89
N THR A 99 22.90 10.46 5.28
CA THR A 99 24.04 11.24 5.74
C THR A 99 23.56 12.61 6.17
N VAL A 100 23.70 12.92 7.46
CA VAL A 100 23.34 14.23 8.01
C VAL A 100 24.61 15.08 8.09
N VAL A 101 24.63 16.18 7.34
CA VAL A 101 25.70 17.18 7.38
C VAL A 101 25.20 18.38 8.15
N LEU A 102 25.88 18.72 9.24
CA LEU A 102 25.61 19.93 10.01
C LEU A 102 26.33 21.10 9.34
N ASP A 103 25.63 22.21 9.15
CA ASP A 103 26.24 23.42 8.60
C ASP A 103 27.16 24.05 9.67
N PRO A 104 28.46 24.28 9.40
CA PRO A 104 29.36 24.95 10.33
C PRO A 104 28.95 26.39 10.69
N SER A 105 28.12 27.03 9.86
CA SER A 105 27.70 28.41 10.01
C SER A 105 26.37 28.59 10.76
N ASP A 106 25.58 27.53 10.92
CA ASP A 106 24.29 27.54 11.62
C ASP A 106 24.02 26.17 12.27
N PRO A 107 24.19 26.05 13.61
CA PRO A 107 24.08 24.76 14.31
C PRO A 107 22.67 24.14 14.29
N ASP A 108 21.63 24.91 13.93
CA ASP A 108 20.26 24.41 13.84
C ASP A 108 19.92 23.85 12.44
N LYS A 109 20.80 24.05 11.44
CA LYS A 109 20.56 23.66 10.05
C LYS A 109 21.25 22.35 9.71
N SER A 110 20.47 21.26 9.69
CA SER A 110 20.94 19.94 9.26
C SER A 110 20.54 19.65 7.80
N THR A 111 21.52 19.46 6.93
CA THR A 111 21.29 19.05 5.54
C THR A 111 21.39 17.53 5.45
N THR A 112 20.27 16.87 5.17
CA THR A 112 20.23 15.43 5.01
C THR A 112 20.39 15.03 3.56
N THR A 113 21.46 14.31 3.24
CA THR A 113 21.72 13.75 1.90
C THR A 113 21.51 12.24 1.91
N TYR A 114 21.05 11.69 0.79
CA TYR A 114 20.82 10.26 0.62
C TYR A 114 21.68 9.72 -0.53
N GLY A 115 22.16 8.49 -0.38
CA GLY A 115 22.85 7.78 -1.46
C GLY A 115 22.00 7.69 -2.73
N SER A 116 22.64 7.88 -3.90
CA SER A 116 21.94 7.87 -5.20
C SER A 116 21.17 6.57 -5.45
N GLY A 117 21.75 5.40 -5.10
CA GLY A 117 21.09 4.11 -5.24
C GLY A 117 19.84 3.96 -4.37
N ALA A 118 19.87 4.47 -3.13
CA ALA A 118 18.73 4.43 -2.22
C ALA A 118 17.55 5.27 -2.75
N ARG A 119 17.83 6.48 -3.26
CA ARG A 119 16.83 7.35 -3.87
C ARG A 119 16.16 6.70 -5.08
N THR A 120 16.95 6.10 -5.96
CA THR A 120 16.41 5.40 -7.14
C THR A 120 15.55 4.21 -6.75
N PHE A 121 16.00 3.41 -5.77
CA PHE A 121 15.21 2.30 -5.24
C PHE A 121 13.88 2.76 -4.65
N TYR A 122 13.88 3.86 -3.88
CA TYR A 122 12.67 4.48 -3.35
C TYR A 122 11.70 4.91 -4.45
N TYR A 123 12.15 5.64 -5.47
CA TYR A 123 11.26 6.06 -6.56
C TYR A 123 10.69 4.88 -7.36
N LEU A 124 11.49 3.83 -7.60
CA LEU A 124 11.01 2.60 -8.23
C LEU A 124 9.99 1.88 -7.34
N ALA A 125 10.22 1.82 -6.03
CA ALA A 125 9.29 1.22 -5.08
C ALA A 125 7.97 2.00 -5.01
N CYS A 126 8.00 3.33 -5.02
CA CYS A 126 6.79 4.17 -5.12
C CYS A 126 6.02 3.90 -6.41
N GLY A 127 6.74 3.73 -7.53
CA GLY A 127 6.10 3.40 -8.80
C GLY A 127 5.43 2.03 -8.79
N LEU A 128 6.14 1.00 -8.32
CA LEU A 128 5.60 -0.35 -8.16
C LEU A 128 4.41 -0.38 -7.19
N LEU A 129 4.49 0.38 -6.09
CA LEU A 129 3.38 0.54 -5.15
C LEU A 129 2.16 1.18 -5.82
N GLY A 130 2.34 2.21 -6.65
CA GLY A 130 1.23 2.83 -7.38
C GLY A 130 0.49 1.81 -8.27
N MET A 131 1.22 1.00 -9.01
CA MET A 131 0.65 -0.08 -9.83
C MET A 131 -0.06 -1.14 -8.97
N ALA A 132 0.58 -1.56 -7.88
CA ALA A 132 0.07 -2.56 -6.96
C ALA A 132 -1.18 -2.09 -6.20
N ALA A 133 -1.23 -0.81 -5.81
CA ALA A 133 -2.40 -0.18 -5.20
C ALA A 133 -3.59 -0.14 -6.17
N GLY A 134 -3.34 0.16 -7.46
CA GLY A 134 -4.32 0.06 -8.55
C GLY A 134 -5.04 -1.29 -8.57
N LEU A 135 -4.25 -2.34 -8.54
CA LEU A 135 -4.71 -3.73 -8.54
C LEU A 135 -5.42 -4.10 -7.23
N LEU A 136 -4.83 -3.76 -6.08
CA LEU A 136 -5.36 -4.08 -4.75
C LEU A 136 -6.73 -3.47 -4.52
N TRP A 137 -6.88 -2.16 -4.74
CA TRP A 137 -8.15 -1.45 -4.48
C TRP A 137 -9.25 -1.88 -5.45
N THR A 138 -8.89 -2.22 -6.70
CA THR A 138 -9.87 -2.73 -7.66
C THR A 138 -10.34 -4.14 -7.28
N ALA A 139 -9.43 -5.03 -6.88
CA ALA A 139 -9.77 -6.36 -6.41
C ALA A 139 -10.61 -6.33 -5.12
N GLN A 140 -10.25 -5.47 -4.17
CA GLN A 140 -11.01 -5.25 -2.94
C GLN A 140 -12.42 -4.75 -3.25
N GLY A 141 -12.55 -3.76 -4.16
CA GLY A 141 -13.85 -3.22 -4.58
C GLY A 141 -14.75 -4.28 -5.20
N GLN A 142 -14.20 -5.15 -6.04
CA GLN A 142 -14.95 -6.28 -6.61
C GLN A 142 -15.42 -7.26 -5.52
N MET A 143 -14.55 -7.63 -4.57
CA MET A 143 -14.91 -8.57 -3.49
C MET A 143 -15.98 -8.01 -2.55
N CYS A 144 -15.85 -6.73 -2.15
CA CYS A 144 -16.85 -6.08 -1.30
C CYS A 144 -18.21 -5.93 -1.99
N MET A 145 -18.25 -5.87 -3.32
CA MET A 145 -19.49 -5.76 -4.08
C MET A 145 -20.12 -7.11 -4.45
N ALA A 146 -19.31 -8.18 -4.53
CA ALA A 146 -19.74 -9.51 -4.98
C ALA A 146 -20.26 -10.43 -3.86
N TYR A 147 -19.80 -10.24 -2.61
CA TYR A 147 -20.12 -11.16 -1.51
C TYR A 147 -21.40 -10.89 -0.71
N PRO A 148 -21.81 -9.64 -0.42
CA PRO A 148 -23.02 -9.38 0.35
C PRO A 148 -24.30 -9.40 -0.49
N THR A 149 -25.42 -9.77 0.13
CA THR A 149 -26.76 -9.58 -0.46
C THR A 149 -27.11 -8.09 -0.46
N LYS A 150 -28.10 -7.67 -1.26
CA LYS A 150 -28.49 -6.25 -1.37
C LYS A 150 -28.80 -5.60 -0.01
N GLU A 151 -29.32 -6.38 0.92
CA GLU A 151 -29.70 -5.95 2.28
C GLU A 151 -28.50 -5.77 3.22
N THR A 152 -27.42 -6.55 3.04
CA THR A 152 -26.26 -6.54 3.94
C THR A 152 -25.03 -5.83 3.35
N LYS A 153 -25.12 -5.31 2.13
CA LYS A 153 -24.00 -4.64 1.43
C LYS A 153 -23.41 -3.47 2.22
N GLY A 154 -24.27 -2.64 2.81
CA GLY A 154 -23.83 -1.53 3.65
C GLY A 154 -23.06 -2.01 4.88
N LEU A 155 -23.56 -3.03 5.57
CA LEU A 155 -22.90 -3.58 6.77
C LEU A 155 -21.50 -4.13 6.45
N TYR A 156 -21.36 -4.90 5.38
CA TYR A 156 -20.09 -5.55 5.03
C TYR A 156 -19.05 -4.50 4.60
N PHE A 157 -19.50 -3.47 3.88
CA PHE A 157 -18.66 -2.33 3.52
C PHE A 157 -18.24 -1.53 4.76
N SER A 158 -19.16 -1.24 5.68
CA SER A 158 -18.85 -0.55 6.94
C SER A 158 -17.88 -1.33 7.82
N VAL A 159 -18.04 -2.67 7.92
CA VAL A 159 -17.12 -3.53 8.68
C VAL A 159 -15.71 -3.47 8.10
N PHE A 160 -15.57 -3.46 6.77
CA PHE A 160 -14.26 -3.29 6.13
C PHE A 160 -13.59 -1.97 6.54
N TRP A 161 -14.30 -0.85 6.42
CA TRP A 161 -13.75 0.49 6.71
C TRP A 161 -13.54 0.79 8.19
N ILE A 162 -14.23 0.09 9.09
CA ILE A 162 -13.99 0.22 10.55
C ILE A 162 -12.67 -0.47 10.95
N ILE A 163 -12.30 -1.53 10.24
CA ILE A 163 -11.07 -2.28 10.53
C ILE A 163 -9.86 -1.67 9.83
N PHE A 164 -10.05 -1.17 8.60
CA PHE A 164 -9.04 -0.46 7.83
C PHE A 164 -8.61 0.84 8.50
#